data_AF-A0A3T6BL75-F1
#
_entry.id   AF-A0A3T6BL75-F1
#
_cell.length_a   1.000
_cell.length_b   1.000
_cell.length_c   1.000
_cell.angle_alpha   90.00
_cell.angle_beta   90.00
_cell.angle_gamma   90.00
#
_symmetry.space_group_name_H-M   'P 1'
#
loop_
_entity.id
_entity.type
_entity.pdbx_description
1 polymer ?
#
loop_
_entity_poly.entity_id
_entity_poly.type
_entity_poly.pdbx_seq_one_letter_code
_entity_poly.pdbx_strand_id
1 'polypeptide(L)'
;MALSDTKLRTLAPRNRPWQLADHDGLVIEVLPTGRKIWRFRYRFDNKSQQITLGEYPAFSLAEARLWREKCRSLVAHGINPAQKKQEEKLKQKDPTTVKTFAKRWLTDIVEKSNRDPRNITRVIEKDIIPIIGKLELEELTTAHIQVVLDRIKQRGSDHVALLT
;
A
#
# COMPACT_ATOMS: atom_id res chain seq x y z
N MET A 1 13.30 -30.57 4.09
CA MET A 1 13.90 -30.62 5.44
C MET A 1 13.58 -29.29 6.08
N ALA A 2 13.06 -29.27 7.31
CA ALA A 2 12.70 -28.02 7.96
C ALA A 2 13.96 -27.17 8.23
N LEU A 3 13.88 -25.87 7.95
CA LEU A 3 14.89 -24.89 8.28
C LEU A 3 14.86 -24.57 9.78
N SER A 4 16.02 -24.18 10.30
CA SER A 4 16.21 -23.63 11.64
C SER A 4 16.89 -22.27 11.56
N ASP A 5 16.69 -21.40 12.55
CA ASP A 5 17.31 -20.06 12.54
C ASP A 5 18.85 -20.13 12.49
N THR A 6 19.45 -21.07 13.20
CA THR A 6 20.90 -21.33 13.14
C THR A 6 21.36 -21.67 11.72
N LYS A 7 20.58 -22.47 10.98
CA LYS A 7 20.89 -22.79 9.59
C LYS A 7 20.75 -21.57 8.68
N LEU A 8 19.78 -20.70 8.93
CA LEU A 8 19.55 -19.48 8.15
C LEU A 8 20.68 -18.47 8.28
N ARG A 9 21.22 -18.28 9.49
CA ARG A 9 22.35 -17.38 9.75
C ARG A 9 23.63 -17.83 9.04
N THR A 10 23.81 -19.13 8.85
CA THR A 10 25.01 -19.72 8.24
C THR A 10 24.95 -19.82 6.71
N LEU A 11 23.84 -19.40 6.07
CA LEU A 11 23.73 -19.48 4.62
C LEU A 11 24.67 -18.46 3.95
N ALA A 12 25.64 -18.93 3.20
CA ALA A 12 26.56 -18.09 2.44
C ALA A 12 26.01 -17.71 1.05
N PRO A 13 26.29 -16.49 0.55
CA PRO A 13 26.03 -16.16 -0.85
C PRO A 13 26.84 -17.05 -1.81
N ARG A 14 26.36 -17.17 -3.04
CA ARG A 14 27.06 -17.84 -4.15
C ARG A 14 27.06 -16.91 -5.37
N ASN A 15 27.80 -17.28 -6.41
CA ASN A 15 27.89 -16.51 -7.66
C ASN A 15 26.54 -16.36 -8.41
N ARG A 16 25.53 -17.17 -8.06
CA ARG A 16 24.17 -17.07 -8.59
C ARG A 16 23.15 -17.25 -7.46
N PRO A 17 21.94 -16.67 -7.58
CA PRO A 17 20.86 -16.91 -6.64
C PRO A 17 20.61 -18.41 -6.47
N TRP A 18 20.42 -18.83 -5.22
CA TRP A 18 20.10 -20.21 -4.92
C TRP A 18 19.05 -20.29 -3.82
N GLN A 19 18.29 -21.37 -3.82
CA GLN A 19 17.16 -21.54 -2.92
C GLN A 19 17.36 -22.74 -2.01
N LEU A 20 16.91 -22.62 -0.77
CA LEU A 20 16.83 -23.72 0.18
C LEU A 20 15.38 -23.88 0.64
N ALA A 21 14.86 -25.09 0.50
CA ALA A 21 13.49 -25.40 0.86
C ALA A 21 13.33 -25.60 2.37
N ASP A 22 12.24 -25.04 2.90
CA ASP A 22 11.67 -25.39 4.20
C ASP A 22 10.62 -26.49 3.99
N HIS A 23 9.34 -26.18 4.20
CA HIS A 23 8.21 -27.08 3.94
C HIS A 23 7.05 -26.37 3.24
N ASP A 24 6.20 -27.17 2.59
CA ASP A 24 4.99 -26.72 1.88
C ASP A 24 5.23 -25.54 0.94
N GLY A 25 6.24 -25.64 0.08
CA GLY A 25 6.54 -24.62 -0.93
C GLY A 25 7.22 -23.36 -0.39
N LEU A 26 7.43 -23.21 0.93
CA LEU A 26 8.26 -22.14 1.49
C LEU A 26 9.75 -22.42 1.20
N VAL A 27 10.44 -21.41 0.69
CA VAL A 27 11.87 -21.44 0.43
C VAL A 27 12.50 -20.13 0.90
N ILE A 28 13.78 -20.19 1.28
CA ILE A 28 14.61 -19.00 1.38
C ILE A 28 15.53 -18.92 0.16
N GLU A 29 15.52 -17.77 -0.50
CA GLU A 29 16.36 -17.45 -1.64
C GLU A 29 17.53 -16.59 -1.17
N VAL A 30 18.75 -17.05 -1.40
CA VAL A 30 19.98 -16.32 -1.06
C VAL A 30 20.54 -15.73 -2.34
N LEU A 31 20.63 -14.41 -2.39
CA LEU A 31 21.20 -13.68 -3.52
C LEU A 31 22.73 -13.62 -3.44
N PRO A 32 23.44 -13.38 -4.56
CA PRO A 32 24.88 -13.15 -4.56
C PRO A 32 25.31 -11.98 -3.66
N THR A 33 24.41 -11.02 -3.44
CA THR A 33 24.60 -9.88 -2.53
C THR A 33 24.56 -10.26 -1.04
N GLY A 34 24.25 -11.51 -0.70
CA GLY A 34 24.08 -11.98 0.68
C GLY A 34 22.67 -11.84 1.25
N ARG A 35 21.82 -11.03 0.60
CA ARG A 35 20.40 -10.85 0.95
C ARG A 35 19.65 -12.17 0.92
N LYS A 36 18.75 -12.36 1.88
CA LYS A 36 17.98 -13.59 2.07
C LYS A 36 16.49 -13.31 2.02
N ILE A 37 15.82 -13.83 1.01
CA ILE A 37 14.44 -13.47 0.70
C ILE A 37 13.56 -14.69 0.89
N TRP A 38 12.51 -14.56 1.69
CA TRP A 38 11.48 -15.57 1.80
C TRP A 38 10.59 -15.57 0.57
N ARG A 39 10.46 -16.74 -0.05
CA ARG A 39 9.58 -16.97 -1.18
C ARG A 39 8.63 -18.13 -0.88
N PHE A 40 7.38 -17.99 -1.31
CA PHE A 40 6.42 -19.07 -1.28
C PHE A 40 6.07 -19.46 -2.71
N ARG A 41 6.31 -20.73 -3.04
CA ARG A 41 5.98 -21.35 -4.33
C ARG A 41 4.64 -22.06 -4.23
N TYR A 42 3.74 -21.78 -5.17
CA TYR A 42 2.40 -22.34 -5.22
C TYR A 42 1.95 -22.57 -6.66
N ARG A 43 0.90 -23.37 -6.83
CA ARG A 43 0.20 -23.47 -8.13
C ARG A 43 -1.12 -22.74 -8.03
N PHE A 44 -1.44 -21.98 -9.06
CA PHE A 44 -2.71 -21.29 -9.21
C PHE A 44 -3.08 -21.34 -10.68
N ASP A 45 -4.32 -21.75 -10.98
CA ASP A 45 -4.81 -21.89 -12.36
C ASP A 45 -3.85 -22.74 -13.25
N ASN A 46 -3.48 -23.91 -12.72
CA ASN A 46 -2.51 -24.86 -13.28
C ASN A 46 -1.10 -24.31 -13.59
N LYS A 47 -0.80 -23.07 -13.21
CA LYS A 47 0.50 -22.41 -13.41
C LYS A 47 1.30 -22.38 -12.12
N SER A 48 2.59 -22.69 -12.22
CA SER A 48 3.53 -22.53 -11.10
C SER A 48 3.85 -21.05 -10.93
N GLN A 49 3.65 -20.53 -9.73
CA GLN A 49 3.90 -19.14 -9.37
C GLN A 49 4.71 -19.04 -8.07
N GLN A 50 5.26 -17.86 -7.82
CA GLN A 50 6.03 -17.57 -6.62
C GLN A 50 5.71 -16.16 -6.12
N ILE A 51 5.57 -16.00 -4.81
CA ILE A 51 5.40 -14.70 -4.16
C ILE A 51 6.53 -14.44 -3.16
N THR A 52 6.97 -13.18 -3.07
CA THR A 52 7.89 -12.73 -2.02
C THR A 52 7.11 -12.45 -0.73
N LEU A 53 7.53 -13.03 0.38
CA LEU A 53 6.93 -12.77 1.69
C LEU A 53 7.64 -11.61 2.39
N GLY A 54 8.96 -11.70 2.55
CA GLY A 54 9.79 -10.71 3.23
C GLY A 54 11.28 -11.05 3.15
N GLU A 55 12.12 -10.26 3.81
CA GLU A 55 13.58 -10.44 3.84
C GLU A 55 14.06 -10.79 5.25
N TYR A 56 14.86 -11.84 5.37
CA TYR A 56 15.49 -12.24 6.63
C TYR A 56 16.71 -11.34 6.91
N PRO A 57 16.95 -10.91 8.17
CA PRO A 57 16.29 -11.33 9.41
C PRO A 57 15.07 -10.49 9.81
N ALA A 58 14.79 -9.38 9.12
CA ALA A 58 13.65 -8.51 9.43
C ALA A 58 12.30 -9.24 9.36
N PHE A 59 12.23 -10.30 8.55
CA PHE A 59 11.13 -11.24 8.49
C PHE A 59 11.64 -12.62 8.92
N SER A 60 11.24 -13.02 10.12
CA SER A 60 11.69 -14.24 10.77
C SER A 60 11.15 -15.52 10.09
N LEU A 61 11.75 -16.67 10.41
CA LEU A 61 11.25 -17.97 9.95
C LEU A 61 9.81 -18.25 10.43
N ALA A 62 9.48 -17.86 11.66
CA ALA A 62 8.14 -18.05 12.22
C ALA A 62 7.10 -17.22 11.46
N GLU A 63 7.41 -15.95 11.20
CA GLU A 63 6.56 -15.09 10.38
C GLU A 63 6.42 -15.63 8.95
N ALA A 64 7.50 -16.13 8.36
CA ALA A 64 7.46 -16.76 7.04
C ALA A 64 6.53 -17.96 6.97
N ARG A 65 6.53 -18.84 7.99
CA ARG A 65 5.61 -19.98 8.07
C ARG A 65 4.15 -19.53 8.25
N LEU A 66 3.91 -18.54 9.09
CA LEU A 66 2.57 -17.99 9.32
C LEU A 66 2.00 -17.35 8.05
N TRP A 67 2.79 -16.54 7.35
CA TRP A 67 2.37 -15.91 6.11
C TRP A 67 2.20 -16.90 4.96
N ARG A 68 3.04 -17.93 4.91
CA ARG A 68 2.85 -19.04 3.99
C ARG A 68 1.49 -19.72 4.21
N GLU A 69 1.08 -19.94 5.46
CA GLU A 69 -0.24 -20.52 5.74
C GLU A 69 -1.39 -19.61 5.25
N LYS A 70 -1.28 -18.30 5.50
CA LYS A 70 -2.23 -17.31 4.95
C LYS A 70 -2.29 -17.39 3.41
N CYS A 71 -1.15 -17.44 2.73
CA CYS A 71 -1.11 -17.57 1.28
C CYS A 71 -1.68 -18.91 0.78
N ARG A 72 -1.43 -20.02 1.48
CA ARG A 72 -2.03 -21.32 1.15
C ARG A 72 -3.55 -21.29 1.26
N SER A 73 -4.07 -20.68 2.32
CA SER A 73 -5.51 -20.49 2.50
C SER A 73 -6.10 -19.67 1.35
N LEU A 74 -5.48 -18.56 0.94
CA LEU A 74 -5.94 -17.79 -0.22
C LEU A 74 -6.02 -18.63 -1.49
N VAL A 75 -4.98 -19.41 -1.79
CA VAL A 75 -4.95 -20.29 -2.96
C VAL A 75 -6.08 -21.33 -2.89
N ALA A 76 -6.33 -21.92 -1.72
CA ALA A 76 -7.41 -22.89 -1.51
C ALA A 76 -8.81 -22.28 -1.75
N HIS A 77 -8.96 -20.97 -1.52
CA HIS A 77 -10.20 -20.23 -1.80
C HIS A 77 -10.25 -19.63 -3.22
N GLY A 78 -9.34 -20.03 -4.11
CA GLY A 78 -9.32 -19.53 -5.49
C GLY A 78 -8.84 -18.09 -5.63
N ILE A 79 -8.15 -17.53 -4.62
CA ILE A 79 -7.59 -16.18 -4.66
C ILE A 79 -6.08 -16.27 -4.92
N ASN A 80 -5.59 -15.55 -5.93
CA ASN A 80 -4.16 -15.46 -6.20
C ASN A 80 -3.46 -14.55 -5.16
N PRO A 81 -2.51 -15.06 -4.34
CA PRO A 81 -1.83 -14.27 -3.33
C PRO A 81 -1.03 -13.08 -3.90
N ALA A 82 -0.45 -13.21 -5.10
CA ALA A 82 0.33 -12.14 -5.71
C ALA A 82 -0.56 -11.00 -6.18
N GLN A 83 -1.74 -11.30 -6.71
CA GLN A 83 -2.74 -10.29 -7.07
C GLN A 83 -3.24 -9.56 -5.83
N LYS A 84 -3.64 -10.29 -4.78
CA LYS A 84 -4.07 -9.67 -3.51
C LYS A 84 -3.01 -8.75 -2.91
N LYS A 85 -1.74 -9.19 -2.90
CA LYS A 85 -0.62 -8.35 -2.42
C LYS A 85 -0.43 -7.09 -3.27
N GLN A 86 -0.62 -7.20 -4.58
CA GLN A 86 -0.54 -6.06 -5.49
C GLN A 86 -1.70 -5.09 -5.27
N GLU A 87 -2.93 -5.59 -5.11
CA GLU A 87 -4.12 -4.78 -4.78
C GLU A 87 -3.95 -4.04 -3.45
N GLU A 88 -3.49 -4.73 -2.39
CA GLU A 88 -3.21 -4.09 -1.10
C GLU A 88 -2.14 -3.00 -1.23
N LYS A 89 -1.11 -3.22 -2.05
CA LYS A 89 -0.08 -2.21 -2.33
C LYS A 89 -0.62 -1.03 -3.14
N LEU A 90 -1.57 -1.27 -4.04
CA LEU A 90 -2.24 -0.20 -4.80
C LEU A 90 -3.16 0.61 -3.88
N LYS A 91 -3.92 -0.04 -2.99
CA LYS A 91 -4.70 0.64 -1.95
C LYS A 91 -3.85 1.53 -1.04
N GLN A 92 -2.62 1.11 -0.73
CA GLN A 92 -1.65 1.94 0.01
C GLN A 92 -1.05 3.09 -0.82
N LYS A 93 -1.11 3.01 -2.15
CA LYS A 93 -0.55 4.02 -3.08
C LYS A 93 -1.58 5.02 -3.56
N ASP A 94 -2.85 4.65 -3.64
CA ASP A 94 -3.91 5.62 -3.87
C ASP A 94 -3.98 6.57 -2.68
N PRO A 95 -4.20 7.87 -2.92
CA PRO A 95 -4.32 8.83 -1.83
C PRO A 95 -5.51 8.43 -0.98
N THR A 96 -5.26 7.71 0.12
CA THR A 96 -6.30 7.20 1.00
C THR A 96 -7.09 8.34 1.59
N THR A 97 -6.44 9.48 1.84
CA THR A 97 -7.07 10.65 2.46
C THR A 97 -7.41 11.77 1.48
N VAL A 98 -8.43 12.56 1.83
CA VAL A 98 -8.79 13.80 1.12
C VAL A 98 -7.60 14.75 1.01
N LYS A 99 -6.75 14.86 2.05
CA LYS A 99 -5.56 15.72 2.02
C LYS A 99 -4.55 15.27 0.96
N THR A 100 -4.25 13.98 0.91
CA THR A 100 -3.30 13.44 -0.07
C THR A 100 -3.82 13.62 -1.49
N PHE A 101 -5.13 13.44 -1.70
CA PHE A 101 -5.76 13.66 -2.99
C PHE A 101 -5.74 15.13 -3.39
N ALA A 102 -6.18 16.04 -2.50
CA ALA A 102 -6.27 17.46 -2.78
C ALA A 102 -4.89 18.07 -3.11
N LYS A 103 -3.84 17.67 -2.39
CA LYS A 103 -2.46 18.10 -2.70
C LYS A 103 -1.99 17.62 -4.07
N ARG A 104 -2.26 16.34 -4.40
CA ARG A 104 -1.92 15.80 -5.72
C ARG A 104 -2.66 16.54 -6.82
N TRP A 105 -3.95 16.80 -6.64
CA TRP A 105 -4.76 17.55 -7.60
C TRP A 105 -4.25 18.98 -7.79
N LEU A 106 -3.82 19.67 -6.73
CA LEU A 106 -3.20 20.99 -6.81
C LEU A 106 -1.96 20.97 -7.73
N THR A 107 -1.04 20.03 -7.51
CA THR A 107 0.20 19.93 -8.29
C THR A 107 -0.01 19.42 -9.71
N ASP A 108 -0.83 18.38 -9.88
CA ASP A 108 -0.97 17.69 -11.16
C ASP A 108 -1.86 18.44 -12.14
N ILE A 109 -2.85 19.19 -11.63
CA ILE A 109 -3.88 19.85 -12.43
C ILE A 109 -3.82 21.37 -12.25
N VAL A 110 -4.07 21.88 -11.03
CA VAL A 110 -4.31 23.32 -10.80
C VAL A 110 -3.11 24.19 -11.15
N GLU A 111 -1.91 23.79 -10.70
CA GLU A 111 -0.66 24.51 -10.99
C GLU A 111 -0.33 24.53 -12.49
N LYS A 112 -0.79 23.53 -13.25
CA LYS A 112 -0.52 23.43 -14.69
C LYS A 112 -1.57 24.14 -15.54
N SER A 113 -2.82 24.19 -15.08
CA SER A 113 -3.94 24.74 -15.84
C SER A 113 -4.31 26.17 -15.47
N ASN A 114 -3.82 26.70 -14.34
CA ASN A 114 -4.20 28.01 -13.85
C ASN A 114 -2.98 28.94 -13.70
N ARG A 115 -3.04 30.12 -14.32
CA ARG A 115 -1.97 31.13 -14.31
C ARG A 115 -1.76 31.74 -12.91
N ASP A 116 -2.79 31.75 -12.06
CA ASP A 116 -2.69 32.13 -10.66
C ASP A 116 -3.47 31.17 -9.75
N PRO A 117 -2.84 30.07 -9.28
CA PRO A 117 -3.50 29.05 -8.48
C PRO A 117 -3.72 29.45 -7.01
N ARG A 118 -3.22 30.63 -6.57
CA ARG A 118 -3.13 31.00 -5.14
C ARG A 118 -4.46 30.89 -4.41
N ASN A 119 -5.55 31.33 -5.04
CA ASN A 119 -6.88 31.30 -4.42
C ASN A 119 -7.39 29.87 -4.22
N ILE A 120 -7.19 29.00 -5.21
CA ILE A 120 -7.60 27.59 -5.15
C ILE A 120 -6.78 26.85 -4.09
N THR A 121 -5.46 27.06 -4.09
CA THR A 121 -4.55 26.52 -3.07
C THR A 121 -4.97 26.96 -1.67
N ARG A 122 -5.26 28.26 -1.48
CA ARG A 122 -5.68 28.80 -0.19
C ARG A 122 -6.96 28.15 0.32
N VAL A 123 -7.99 27.99 -0.53
CA VAL A 123 -9.26 27.34 -0.13
C VAL A 123 -8.99 25.89 0.28
N ILE A 124 -8.20 25.15 -0.50
CA ILE A 124 -7.87 23.76 -0.16
C ILE A 124 -7.11 23.68 1.18
N GLU A 125 -6.11 24.54 1.40
CA GLU A 125 -5.28 24.48 2.61
C GLU A 125 -5.95 25.02 3.86
N LYS A 126 -6.79 26.06 3.73
CA LYS A 126 -7.41 26.75 4.88
C LYS A 126 -8.80 26.22 5.21
N ASP A 127 -9.54 25.73 4.20
CA ASP A 127 -10.96 25.41 4.35
C ASP A 127 -11.26 23.93 4.20
N ILE A 128 -10.58 23.22 3.29
CA ILE A 128 -10.86 21.79 3.04
C ILE A 128 -10.01 20.87 3.93
N ILE A 129 -8.68 20.98 3.83
CA ILE A 129 -7.73 20.09 4.51
C ILE A 129 -7.91 20.09 6.05
N PRO A 130 -8.14 21.23 6.73
CA PRO A 130 -8.27 21.22 8.18
C PRO A 130 -9.52 20.50 8.69
N ILE A 131 -10.57 20.40 7.87
CA ILE A 131 -11.86 19.83 8.27
C ILE A 131 -11.93 18.35 7.89
N ILE A 132 -11.75 18.06 6.60
CA ILE A 132 -11.97 16.73 6.04
C ILE A 132 -10.67 16.06 5.56
N GLY A 133 -9.53 16.74 5.68
CA GLY A 133 -8.28 16.26 5.10
C GLY A 133 -7.76 14.92 5.65
N LYS A 134 -8.16 14.55 6.87
CA LYS A 134 -7.79 13.24 7.46
C LYS A 134 -8.74 12.11 7.07
N LEU A 135 -9.93 12.42 6.56
CA LEU A 135 -10.91 11.42 6.18
C LEU A 135 -10.42 10.64 4.98
N GLU A 136 -10.74 9.34 4.98
CA GLU A 136 -10.50 8.53 3.81
C GLU A 136 -11.49 8.91 2.68
N LEU A 137 -11.06 8.81 1.43
CA LEU A 137 -11.92 9.11 0.28
C LEU A 137 -13.15 8.21 0.24
N GLU A 138 -13.03 6.96 0.69
CA GLU A 138 -14.13 5.98 0.78
C GLU A 138 -15.17 6.36 1.85
N GLU A 139 -14.76 7.10 2.88
CA GLU A 139 -15.61 7.57 3.97
C GLU A 139 -16.18 8.97 3.72
N LEU A 140 -15.82 9.60 2.59
CA LEU A 140 -16.28 10.94 2.27
C LEU A 140 -17.77 10.90 1.92
N THR A 141 -18.56 11.71 2.61
CA THR A 141 -20.01 11.81 2.41
C THR A 141 -20.40 13.25 2.08
N THR A 142 -21.62 13.44 1.59
CA THR A 142 -22.19 14.77 1.33
C THR A 142 -22.28 15.62 2.61
N ALA A 143 -22.53 15.00 3.77
CA ALA A 143 -22.55 15.69 5.06
C ALA A 143 -21.18 16.31 5.40
N HIS A 144 -20.09 15.59 5.12
CA HIS A 144 -18.74 16.13 5.31
C HIS A 144 -18.48 17.36 4.43
N ILE A 145 -19.00 17.37 3.19
CA ILE A 145 -18.89 18.52 2.28
C ILE A 145 -19.73 19.70 2.78
N GLN A 146 -20.94 19.45 3.29
CA GLN A 146 -21.79 20.51 3.86
C GLN A 146 -21.09 21.24 5.02
N VAL A 147 -20.44 20.52 5.93
CA VAL A 147 -19.67 21.13 7.03
C VAL A 147 -18.57 22.07 6.51
N VAL A 148 -17.88 21.69 5.43
CA VAL A 148 -16.87 22.55 4.80
C VAL A 148 -17.51 23.83 4.25
N LEU A 149 -18.62 23.68 3.51
CA LEU A 149 -19.32 24.82 2.91
C LEU A 149 -19.86 25.79 3.97
N ASP A 150 -20.47 25.26 5.03
CA ASP A 150 -21.03 26.07 6.12
C ASP A 150 -19.95 26.86 6.84
N ARG A 151 -18.76 26.29 7.04
CA ARG A 151 -17.63 27.00 7.64
C ARG A 151 -17.09 28.10 6.73
N ILE A 152 -17.04 27.86 5.42
CA ILE A 152 -16.63 28.89 4.44
C ILE A 152 -17.64 30.05 4.44
N LYS A 153 -18.94 29.74 4.52
CA LYS A 153 -20.02 30.73 4.65
C LYS A 153 -19.88 31.55 5.94
N GLN A 154 -19.67 30.91 7.09
CA GLN A 154 -19.52 31.58 8.39
C GLN A 154 -18.32 32.54 8.44
N ARG A 155 -17.27 32.29 7.65
CA ARG A 155 -16.12 33.19 7.52
C ARG A 155 -16.44 34.48 6.73
N GLY A 156 -17.59 34.56 6.06
CA GLY A 156 -17.96 35.69 5.21
C GLY A 156 -17.20 35.72 3.87
N SER A 157 -16.87 34.54 3.32
CA SER A 157 -16.12 34.45 2.07
C SER A 157 -17.06 34.53 0.86
N ASP A 158 -16.90 35.55 0.01
CA ASP A 158 -17.77 35.82 -1.17
C ASP A 158 -17.75 34.74 -2.28
N HIS A 159 -16.85 33.75 -2.18
CA HIS A 159 -16.59 32.77 -3.25
C HIS A 159 -17.49 31.53 -3.24
N VAL A 160 -18.33 31.35 -2.21
CA VAL A 160 -19.36 30.30 -2.20
C VAL A 160 -20.69 31.04 -2.23
N ALA A 161 -21.28 31.14 -3.42
CA ALA A 161 -22.47 31.96 -3.68
C ALA A 161 -23.48 31.93 -2.52
N LEU A 162 -23.76 33.12 -1.99
CA LEU A 162 -24.90 33.38 -1.12
C LEU A 162 -26.18 33.19 -1.96
N LEU A 163 -26.68 31.95 -2.00
CA LEU A 163 -28.05 31.66 -2.42
C LEU A 163 -28.92 31.58 -1.17
N THR A 164 -29.31 32.75 -0.68
CA THR A 164 -30.55 33.05 0.04
C THR A 164 -30.64 34.56 0.15
#